data_AF-A0A239EUX8-F1
#
_entry.id   AF-A0A239EUX8-F1
#
_cell.length_a   1.000
_cell.length_b   1.000
_cell.length_c   1.000
_cell.angle_alpha   90.00
_cell.angle_beta   90.00
_cell.angle_gamma   90.00
#
_symmetry.space_group_name_H-M   'P 1'
#
loop_
_entity.id
_entity.type
_entity.pdbx_description
1 polymer ?
#
loop_
_entity_poly.entity_id
_entity_poly.type
_entity_poly.pdbx_seq_one_letter_code
_entity_poly.pdbx_strand_id
1 'polypeptide(L)' 'MTIIATSAPANTIELTDGHAERMDDGVFVVIQRDHLGAVSDVVMTRVDLERLLAA' A
#
# COMPACT_ATOMS: atom_id res chain seq x y z
N MET A 1 0.14 -2.04 -30.58
CA MET A 1 0.14 -2.77 -29.30
C MET A 1 0.74 -1.83 -28.27
N THR A 2 -0.11 -1.12 -27.54
CA THR A 2 0.33 -0.09 -26.60
C THR A 2 0.70 -0.75 -25.29
N ILE A 3 1.98 -0.72 -24.93
CA ILE A 3 2.43 -1.13 -23.60
C ILE A 3 2.12 0.04 -22.66
N ILE A 4 1.12 -0.11 -21.79
CA ILE A 4 0.87 0.84 -20.71
C ILE A 4 1.83 0.44 -19.59
N ALA A 5 2.97 1.12 -19.51
CA ALA A 5 3.87 1.00 -18.37
C ALA A 5 3.22 1.72 -17.18
N THR A 6 2.50 0.98 -16.34
CA THR A 6 2.00 1.48 -15.06
C THR A 6 3.19 1.46 -14.09
N SER A 7 4.06 2.47 -14.15
CA SER A 7 5.00 2.69 -13.07
C SER A 7 4.19 3.08 -11.84
N ALA A 8 4.00 2.15 -10.90
CA ALA A 8 3.57 2.55 -9.56
C ALA A 8 4.51 3.67 -9.10
N PRO A 9 3.99 4.80 -8.58
CA PRO A 9 4.86 5.89 -8.14
C PRO A 9 5.86 5.33 -7.14
N ALA A 10 7.09 5.87 -7.08
CA ALA A 10 8.19 5.38 -6.23
C ALA A 10 7.87 5.33 -4.71
N ASN A 11 6.65 5.71 -4.34
CA ASN A 11 6.08 5.75 -3.00
C ASN A 11 5.09 4.61 -2.74
N THR A 12 4.85 3.68 -3.67
CA THR A 12 3.93 2.56 -3.49
C THR A 12 4.66 1.27 -3.13
N ILE A 13 4.17 0.57 -2.11
CA ILE A 13 4.61 -0.76 -1.69
C ILE A 13 3.46 -1.73 -1.95
N GLU A 14 3.67 -2.71 -2.83
CA GLU A 14 2.66 -3.73 -3.14
C GLU A 14 2.52 -4.71 -1.98
N LEU A 15 1.27 -5.06 -1.65
CA LEU A 15 0.89 -6.05 -0.64
C LEU A 15 0.08 -7.16 -1.30
N THR A 16 -0.10 -8.29 -0.63
CA THR A 16 -0.88 -9.42 -1.18
C THR A 16 -2.31 -9.03 -1.51
N ASP A 17 -2.96 -8.24 -0.64
CA ASP A 17 -4.37 -7.88 -0.75
C ASP A 17 -4.59 -6.37 -1.02
N GLY A 18 -3.57 -5.67 -1.54
CA GLY A 18 -3.66 -4.24 -1.78
C GLY A 18 -2.28 -3.58 -1.89
N HIS A 19 -2.17 -2.35 -1.42
CA HIS A 19 -0.92 -1.60 -1.50
C HIS A 19 -0.83 -0.55 -0.39
N ALA A 20 0.39 -0.18 -0.02
CA ALA A 20 0.66 0.94 0.87
C ALA A 20 1.26 2.11 0.08
N GLU A 21 0.72 3.30 0.28
CA GLU A 21 1.22 4.54 -0.31
C GLU A 21 1.92 5.35 0.77
N ARG A 22 3.19 5.67 0.52
CA ARG A 22 3.96 6.57 1.37
C ARG A 22 3.41 7.98 1.25
N MET A 23 2.94 8.49 2.38
CA MET A 23 2.69 9.91 2.59
C MET A 23 3.97 10.60 3.09
N ASP A 24 3.92 11.93 3.18
CA ASP A 24 5.03 12.70 3.73
C ASP A 24 5.23 12.39 5.22
N ASP A 25 6.38 12.79 5.78
CA ASP A 25 6.71 12.63 7.21
C ASP A 25 6.72 11.19 7.75
N GLY A 26 6.90 10.19 6.88
CA GLY A 26 7.05 8.80 7.29
C GLY A 26 5.73 8.11 7.67
N VAL A 27 4.61 8.70 7.26
CA VAL A 27 3.27 8.12 7.36
C VAL A 27 2.95 7.36 6.07
N PHE A 28 2.13 6.33 6.18
CA PHE A 28 1.66 5.50 5.07
C PHE A 28 0.16 5.33 5.15
N VAL A 29 -0.51 5.35 3.99
CA VAL A 29 -1.89 4.86 3.87
C VAL A 29 -1.83 3.45 3.30
N VAL A 30 -2.34 2.49 4.05
CA VAL A 30 -2.48 1.11 3.60
C VAL A 30 -3.88 0.92 3.09
N ILE A 31 -4.02 0.55 1.83
CA ILE A 31 -5.29 0.31 1.16
C ILE A 31 -5.38 -1.19 0.91
N GLN A 32 -6.38 -1.85 1.48
CA GLN A 32 -6.59 -3.29 1.32
C GLN A 32 -7.99 -3.58 0.80
N ARG A 33 -8.13 -4.71 0.12
CA ARG A 33 -9.43 -5.28 -0.25
C ARG A 33 -9.65 -6.56 0.53
N ASP A 34 -10.84 -6.71 1.08
CA ASP A 34 -11.25 -7.99 1.67
C ASP A 34 -11.67 -9.00 0.58
N HIS A 35 -11.99 -10.22 1.01
CA HIS A 35 -12.45 -11.31 0.15
C HIS A 35 -13.80 -11.04 -0.55
N LEU A 36 -14.56 -10.04 -0.09
CA LEU A 36 -15.80 -9.58 -0.71
C LEU A 36 -15.55 -8.42 -1.69
N GLY A 37 -14.31 -7.95 -1.79
CA GLY A 37 -13.90 -6.82 -2.62
C GLY A 37 -14.15 -5.45 -1.97
N ALA A 38 -14.54 -5.39 -0.70
CA ALA A 38 -14.69 -4.13 0.02
C ALA A 38 -13.32 -3.52 0.30
N VAL A 39 -13.18 -2.23 0.01
CA VAL A 39 -11.94 -1.48 0.23
C VAL A 39 -11.94 -0.90 1.64
N SER A 40 -10.82 -1.05 2.35
CA SER A 40 -10.55 -0.37 3.62
C SER A 40 -9.19 0.32 3.56
N ASP A 41 -9.09 1.47 4.20
CA ASP A 41 -7.85 2.23 4.33
C ASP A 41 -7.50 2.48 5.80
N VAL A 42 -6.20 2.38 6.10
CA VAL A 42 -5.65 2.64 7.43
C VAL A 42 -4.39 3.47 7.30
N VAL A 43 -4.33 4.56 8.06
CA VAL A 43 -3.12 5.40 8.16
C VAL A 43 -2.24 4.87 9.29
N MET A 44 -0.97 4.61 9.00
CA MET A 44 -0.01 4.11 9.99
C MET A 44 1.39 4.68 9.79
N THR A 45 2.24 4.53 10.81
CA THR A 45 3.63 4.97 10.73
C THR A 45 4.49 3.95 9.97
N ARG A 46 5.67 4.39 9.50
CA ARG A 46 6.68 3.47 8.92
C ARG A 46 6.97 2.28 9.83
N VAL A 47 7.14 2.52 11.13
CA VAL A 47 7.53 1.48 12.10
C VAL A 47 6.45 0.42 12.23
N ASP A 48 5.17 0.84 12.24
CA ASP A 48 4.06 -0.09 12.33
C ASP A 48 3.90 -0.90 11.04
N LEU A 49 4.09 -0.27 9.87
CA LEU A 49 4.07 -0.96 8.58
C LEU A 49 5.20 -2.00 8.48
N GLU A 50 6.42 -1.66 8.89
CA GLU A 50 7.56 -2.60 8.90
C GLU A 50 7.30 -3.79 9.83
N ARG A 51 6.69 -3.55 11.00
CA ARG A 51 6.30 -4.62 11.93
C ARG A 51 5.21 -5.52 11.34
N LEU A 52 4.24 -4.94 10.63
CA LEU A 52 3.19 -5.69 9.95
C LEU A 52 3.76 -6.61 8.86
N LEU A 53 4.74 -6.12 8.09
CA LEU A 53 5.38 -6.88 7.00
C LEU A 53 6.35 -7.96 7.49
N ALA A 54 6.85 -7.84 8.72
CA ALA A 54 7.76 -8.82 9.31
C ALA A 54 7.04 -9.97 10.05
N ALA A 55 5.73 -9.87 10.23
CA ALA A 55 4.88 -10.85 10.90
C ALA A 55 4.40 -11.93 9.93
#